data_AF-A0AAU6M303-F1
#
_entry.id   AF-A0AAU6M303-F1
#
_cell.length_a   1.000
_cell.length_b   1.000
_cell.length_c   1.000
_cell.angle_alpha   90.00
_cell.angle_beta   90.00
_cell.angle_gamma   90.00
#
_symmetry.space_group_name_H-M   'P 1'
#
loop_
_entity.id
_entity.type
_entity.pdbx_description
1 polymer ?
#
loop_
_entity_poly.entity_id
_entity_poly.type
_entity_poly.pdbx_seq_one_letter_code
_entity_poly.pdbx_strand_id
1 'polypeptide(L)'
;MKHNPSDPEAARQLQEWDAEEGYSLYGIEHDFRGADLSGGDFTKAWFTQAVLAGVRLTGAIFYRADLQSADLTVDDNTVLHGLTGTVFGPITVFSGDSSRELAGAELEAWIGARGGQVQVIPPRRAPQ
;
A
#
# COMPACT_ATOMS: atom_id res chain seq x y z
N MET A 1 17.14 0.97 -11.77
CA MET A 1 17.25 -0.34 -11.12
C MET A 1 16.10 -0.42 -10.15
N LYS A 2 15.17 -1.37 -10.31
CA LYS A 2 14.09 -1.55 -9.33
C LYS A 2 14.74 -2.04 -8.03
N HIS A 3 14.50 -1.36 -6.92
CA HIS A 3 14.98 -1.81 -5.62
C HIS A 3 14.07 -2.91 -5.12
N ASN A 4 14.67 -4.05 -4.75
CA ASN A 4 13.94 -5.11 -4.09
C ASN A 4 13.72 -4.75 -2.61
N PRO A 5 12.63 -5.26 -2.02
CA PRO A 5 12.38 -5.11 -0.60
C PRO A 5 13.52 -5.70 0.24
N SER A 6 13.66 -5.19 1.47
CA SER A 6 14.70 -5.64 2.40
C SER A 6 14.49 -7.10 2.83
N ASP A 7 13.24 -7.57 2.81
CA ASP A 7 12.88 -8.95 3.11
C ASP A 7 12.93 -9.82 1.84
N PRO A 8 13.70 -10.93 1.85
CA PRO A 8 13.77 -11.85 0.71
C PRO A 8 12.44 -12.54 0.38
N GLU A 9 11.55 -12.79 1.36
CA GLU A 9 10.25 -13.41 1.07
C GLU A 9 9.31 -12.41 0.40
N ALA A 10 9.37 -11.15 0.84
CA ALA A 10 8.69 -10.03 0.19
C ALA A 10 9.14 -9.90 -1.28
N ALA A 11 10.45 -10.05 -1.54
CA ALA A 11 10.98 -10.02 -2.90
C ALA A 11 10.49 -11.20 -3.75
N ARG A 12 10.38 -12.39 -3.14
CA ARG A 12 9.89 -13.61 -3.79
C ARG A 12 8.43 -13.45 -4.20
N GLN A 13 7.58 -12.93 -3.31
CA GLN A 13 6.17 -12.69 -3.60
C GLN A 13 5.96 -11.64 -4.70
N LEU A 14 6.77 -10.57 -4.73
CA LEU A 14 6.71 -9.60 -5.82
C LEU A 14 7.09 -10.22 -7.17
N GLN A 15 8.10 -11.10 -7.18
CA GLN A 15 8.49 -11.82 -8.39
C GLN A 15 7.39 -12.80 -8.84
N GLU A 16 6.75 -13.50 -7.89
CA GLU A 16 5.63 -14.40 -8.18
C GLU A 16 4.41 -13.63 -8.73
N TRP A 17 4.10 -12.48 -8.16
CA TRP A 17 3.03 -11.58 -8.64
C TRP A 17 3.31 -11.05 -10.05
N ASP A 18 4.56 -10.66 -10.35
CA ASP A 18 4.96 -10.20 -11.70
C ASP A 18 4.99 -11.36 -12.72
N ALA A 19 5.21 -12.59 -12.25
CA ALA A 19 5.32 -13.79 -13.10
C ALA A 19 3.97 -14.43 -13.45
N GLU A 20 2.97 -14.38 -12.56
CA GLU A 20 1.65 -14.96 -12.81
C GLU A 20 0.54 -13.90 -12.80
N GLU A 21 0.08 -13.52 -14.00
CA GLU A 21 -1.03 -12.57 -14.15
C GLU A 21 -2.31 -13.11 -13.49
N GLY A 22 -2.73 -12.47 -12.40
CA GLY A 22 -4.03 -12.68 -11.79
C GLY A 22 -4.03 -13.13 -10.32
N TYR A 23 -2.87 -13.28 -9.69
CA TYR A 23 -2.82 -13.52 -8.24
C TYR A 23 -2.96 -12.20 -7.47
N SER A 24 -3.85 -12.19 -6.49
CA SER A 24 -3.82 -11.21 -5.42
C SER A 24 -2.47 -11.31 -4.72
N LEU A 25 -1.67 -10.22 -4.72
CA LEU A 25 -0.43 -10.18 -3.94
C LEU A 25 -0.77 -10.32 -2.44
N TYR A 26 -0.15 -11.28 -1.75
CA TYR A 26 -0.35 -11.53 -0.32
C TYR A 26 0.83 -10.99 0.49
N GLY A 27 0.98 -9.67 0.53
CA GLY A 27 2.06 -8.99 1.26
C GLY A 27 1.88 -8.96 2.78
N ILE A 28 1.22 -9.96 3.39
CA ILE A 28 0.83 -9.93 4.81
C ILE A 28 2.08 -10.06 5.70
N GLU A 29 2.32 -9.14 6.64
CA GLU A 29 3.47 -9.13 7.56
C GLU A 29 4.86 -9.03 6.88
N HIS A 30 4.91 -8.68 5.59
CA HIS A 30 6.16 -8.60 4.83
C HIS A 30 6.74 -7.18 4.82
N ASP A 31 8.07 -7.11 4.78
CA ASP A 31 8.80 -5.85 4.79
C ASP A 31 9.25 -5.43 3.40
N PHE A 32 8.50 -4.50 2.79
CA PHE A 32 8.80 -3.90 1.51
C PHE A 32 9.54 -2.56 1.58
N ARG A 33 10.26 -2.30 2.66
CA ARG A 33 10.98 -1.03 2.81
C ARG A 33 11.96 -0.76 1.68
N GLY A 34 11.84 0.44 1.12
CA GLY A 34 12.67 0.89 -0.01
C GLY A 34 12.38 0.20 -1.35
N ALA A 35 11.35 -0.65 -1.44
CA ALA A 35 11.05 -1.34 -2.69
C ALA A 35 10.51 -0.38 -3.77
N ASP A 36 10.79 -0.70 -5.03
CA ASP A 36 10.23 0.03 -6.18
C ASP A 36 9.06 -0.75 -6.78
N LEU A 37 7.85 -0.32 -6.41
CA LEU A 37 6.56 -0.87 -6.83
C LEU A 37 5.86 0.02 -7.87
N SER A 38 6.62 0.88 -8.54
CA SER A 38 6.09 1.84 -9.51
C SER A 38 5.49 1.11 -10.72
N GLY A 39 4.29 1.52 -11.13
CA GLY A 39 3.54 0.94 -12.26
C GLY A 39 2.97 -0.45 -12.00
N GLY A 40 3.03 -0.96 -10.76
CA GLY A 40 2.45 -2.26 -10.40
C GLY A 40 0.93 -2.22 -10.31
N ASP A 41 0.27 -3.32 -10.71
CA ASP A 41 -1.18 -3.52 -10.59
C ASP A 41 -1.53 -4.36 -9.36
N PHE A 42 -1.73 -3.70 -8.24
CA PHE A 42 -2.11 -4.31 -6.96
C PHE A 42 -3.63 -4.44 -6.81
N THR A 43 -4.34 -4.63 -7.92
CA THR A 43 -5.79 -4.90 -7.91
C THR A 43 -6.08 -6.13 -7.05
N LYS A 44 -6.94 -5.97 -6.04
CA LYS A 44 -7.29 -7.01 -5.04
C LYS A 44 -6.10 -7.56 -4.25
N ALA A 45 -5.01 -6.82 -4.13
CA ALA A 45 -3.91 -7.20 -3.25
C ALA A 45 -4.30 -7.07 -1.77
N TRP A 46 -3.65 -7.90 -0.94
CA TRP A 46 -3.74 -7.88 0.52
C TRP A 46 -2.38 -7.51 1.10
N PHE A 47 -2.32 -6.39 1.82
CA PHE A 47 -1.09 -5.91 2.46
C PHE A 47 -1.20 -5.82 3.98
N THR A 48 -1.94 -6.74 4.59
CA THR A 48 -2.21 -6.71 6.02
C THR A 48 -0.90 -6.71 6.83
N GLN A 49 -0.65 -5.73 7.70
CA GLN A 49 0.59 -5.64 8.47
C GLN A 49 1.90 -5.51 7.64
N ALA A 50 1.83 -5.08 6.37
CA ALA A 50 3.02 -4.90 5.55
C ALA A 50 3.78 -3.60 5.88
N VAL A 51 5.10 -3.61 5.76
CA VAL A 51 5.93 -2.40 5.94
C VAL A 51 6.28 -1.83 4.57
N LEU A 52 5.80 -0.62 4.27
CA LEU A 52 5.99 0.08 2.99
C LEU A 52 6.81 1.39 3.16
N ALA A 53 7.60 1.52 4.23
CA ALA A 53 8.39 2.72 4.48
C ALA A 53 9.47 2.91 3.39
N GLY A 54 9.49 4.07 2.75
CA GLY A 54 10.38 4.40 1.64
C GLY A 54 10.03 3.72 0.31
N VAL A 55 8.88 3.05 0.21
CA VAL A 55 8.44 2.41 -1.04
C VAL A 55 8.08 3.46 -2.10
N ARG A 56 8.25 3.11 -3.38
CA ARG A 56 7.81 3.93 -4.51
C ARG A 56 6.60 3.28 -5.17
N LEU A 57 5.43 3.92 -5.07
CA LEU A 57 4.17 3.48 -5.70
C LEU A 57 3.78 4.40 -6.86
N THR A 58 4.77 4.84 -7.63
CA THR A 58 4.51 5.83 -8.69
C THR A 58 3.72 5.18 -9.82
N GLY A 59 2.51 5.66 -10.11
CA GLY A 59 1.65 5.09 -11.16
C GLY A 59 1.08 3.71 -10.82
N ALA A 60 1.12 3.28 -9.56
CA ALA A 60 0.59 1.99 -9.14
C ALA A 60 -0.95 1.99 -9.07
N ILE A 61 -1.58 0.86 -9.38
CA ILE A 61 -3.04 0.70 -9.38
C ILE A 61 -3.45 -0.15 -8.18
N PHE A 62 -4.34 0.37 -7.34
CA PHE A 62 -4.87 -0.29 -6.15
C PHE A 62 -6.38 -0.42 -6.27
N TYR A 63 -6.87 -1.19 -7.24
CA TYR A 63 -8.31 -1.34 -7.42
C TYR A 63 -8.87 -2.46 -6.53
N ARG A 64 -9.80 -2.12 -5.63
CA ARG A 64 -10.34 -3.07 -4.63
C ARG A 64 -9.24 -3.73 -3.78
N ALA A 65 -8.12 -3.03 -3.58
CA ALA A 65 -7.05 -3.48 -2.71
C ALA A 65 -7.51 -3.33 -1.27
N ASP A 66 -7.43 -4.42 -0.52
CA ASP A 66 -7.95 -4.46 0.84
C ASP A 66 -6.84 -4.07 1.81
N LEU A 67 -6.95 -2.84 2.32
CA LEU A 67 -6.15 -2.32 3.42
C LEU A 67 -7.02 -2.12 4.68
N GLN A 68 -8.21 -2.75 4.74
CA GLN A 68 -9.24 -2.53 5.76
C GLN A 68 -8.85 -2.98 7.18
N SER A 69 -7.79 -3.78 7.27
CA SER A 69 -7.09 -4.13 8.52
C SER A 69 -5.59 -4.10 8.31
N ALA A 70 -5.15 -3.40 7.26
CA ALA A 70 -3.75 -3.39 6.95
C ALA A 70 -3.05 -2.32 7.79
N ASP A 71 -2.33 -2.82 8.77
CA ASP A 71 -1.23 -2.09 9.41
C ASP A 71 -0.10 -1.87 8.40
N LEU A 72 -0.39 -1.03 7.41
CA LEU A 72 0.60 -0.53 6.50
C LEU A 72 1.40 0.51 7.24
N THR A 73 2.69 0.27 7.40
CA THR A 73 3.63 1.26 7.91
C THR A 73 4.26 1.98 6.73
N VAL A 74 3.84 3.22 6.49
CA VAL A 74 4.46 4.12 5.51
C VAL A 74 5.23 5.22 6.22
N ASP A 75 6.25 5.77 5.57
CA ASP A 75 7.02 6.88 6.11
C ASP A 75 6.93 8.13 5.21
N ASP A 76 7.65 9.18 5.59
CA ASP A 76 7.74 10.38 4.75
C ASP A 76 8.55 10.19 3.47
N ASN A 77 9.32 9.10 3.36
CA ASN A 77 10.03 8.73 2.14
C ASN A 77 9.16 7.94 1.16
N THR A 78 7.99 7.45 1.59
CA THR A 78 7.03 6.76 0.72
C THR A 78 6.47 7.70 -0.35
N VAL A 79 6.65 7.33 -1.61
CA VAL A 79 6.23 8.12 -2.79
C VAL A 79 4.93 7.55 -3.37
N LEU A 80 3.85 8.34 -3.36
CA LEU A 80 2.51 7.95 -3.81
C LEU A 80 2.05 8.73 -5.05
N HIS A 81 2.96 9.00 -5.97
CA HIS A 81 2.67 9.86 -7.11
C HIS A 81 1.92 9.10 -8.22
N GLY A 82 0.74 9.56 -8.65
CA GLY A 82 -0.05 8.90 -9.68
C GLY A 82 -0.62 7.54 -9.28
N LEU A 83 -0.62 7.22 -7.99
CA LEU A 83 -1.30 6.05 -7.45
C LEU A 83 -2.81 6.19 -7.66
N THR A 84 -3.48 5.20 -8.26
CA THR A 84 -4.93 5.28 -8.57
C THR A 84 -5.72 4.08 -8.08
N GLY A 85 -7.04 4.25 -7.94
CA GLY A 85 -7.95 3.14 -7.65
C GLY A 85 -8.77 3.32 -6.37
N THR A 86 -9.01 2.22 -5.68
CA THR A 86 -9.92 2.15 -4.55
C THR A 86 -9.34 1.28 -3.47
N VAL A 87 -9.06 1.90 -2.33
CA VAL A 87 -8.44 1.25 -1.17
C VAL A 87 -9.44 1.19 -0.02
N PHE A 88 -9.32 0.15 0.78
CA PHE A 88 -9.99 0.10 2.09
C PHE A 88 -8.98 0.54 3.15
N GLY A 89 -9.39 1.22 4.24
CA GLY A 89 -8.50 1.65 5.33
C GLY A 89 -9.05 1.21 6.70
N PRO A 90 -8.34 1.44 7.83
CA PRO A 90 -7.28 2.46 8.06
C PRO A 90 -5.85 2.04 7.68
N ILE A 91 -4.90 3.00 7.66
CA ILE A 91 -3.44 2.74 7.57
C ILE A 91 -2.66 3.51 8.64
N THR A 92 -1.43 3.10 8.94
CA THR A 92 -0.56 3.76 9.92
C THR A 92 0.59 4.51 9.24
N VAL A 93 0.57 5.85 9.34
CA VAL A 93 1.63 6.71 8.78
C VAL A 93 2.63 7.10 9.87
N PHE A 94 3.90 6.83 9.63
CA PHE A 94 5.01 7.26 10.46
C PHE A 94 5.65 8.53 9.88
N SER A 95 5.90 9.51 10.74
CA SER A 95 6.57 10.76 10.40
C SER A 95 7.59 11.06 11.49
N GLY A 96 8.85 10.79 11.19
CA GLY A 96 9.93 10.80 12.19
C GLY A 96 9.63 9.85 13.35
N ASP A 97 9.53 10.41 14.56
CA ASP A 97 9.28 9.67 15.80
C ASP A 97 7.78 9.50 16.14
N SER A 98 6.87 9.97 15.29
CA SER A 98 5.42 9.91 15.52
C SER A 98 4.73 8.97 14.53
N SER A 99 3.73 8.22 15.00
CA SER A 99 2.81 7.46 14.15
C SER A 99 1.39 8.02 14.28
N ARG A 100 0.63 8.00 13.18
CA ARG A 100 -0.79 8.36 13.14
C ARG A 100 -1.56 7.41 12.24
N GLU A 101 -2.73 6.99 12.69
CA GLU A 101 -3.65 6.23 11.88
C GLU A 101 -4.45 7.19 10.98
N LEU A 102 -4.54 6.90 9.68
CA LEU A 102 -5.34 7.65 8.72
C LEU A 102 -6.44 6.75 8.17
N ALA A 103 -7.67 7.25 8.20
CA ALA A 103 -8.85 6.54 7.71
C ALA A 103 -9.79 7.45 6.93
N GLY A 104 -10.61 6.87 6.04
CA GLY A 104 -11.63 7.58 5.29
C GLY A 104 -11.07 8.79 4.54
N ALA A 105 -11.71 9.95 4.70
CA ALA A 105 -11.35 11.19 4.00
C ALA A 105 -9.93 11.70 4.36
N GLU A 106 -9.42 11.41 5.56
CA GLU A 106 -8.06 11.83 5.95
C GLU A 106 -7.00 11.05 5.16
N LEU A 107 -7.25 9.77 4.93
CA LEU A 107 -6.40 8.93 4.09
C LEU A 107 -6.48 9.37 2.62
N GLU A 108 -7.67 9.65 2.09
CA GLU A 108 -7.84 10.19 0.73
C GLU A 108 -7.05 11.49 0.54
N ALA A 109 -7.19 12.43 1.48
CA ALA A 109 -6.50 13.71 1.43
C ALA A 109 -4.98 13.55 1.56
N TRP A 110 -4.50 12.63 2.39
CA TRP A 110 -3.08 12.36 2.55
C TRP A 110 -2.44 11.75 1.30
N ILE A 111 -3.14 10.82 0.64
CA ILE A 111 -2.70 10.26 -0.65
C ILE A 111 -2.77 11.34 -1.74
N GLY A 112 -3.85 12.13 -1.76
CA GLY A 112 -4.05 13.27 -2.65
C GLY A 112 -2.93 14.30 -2.55
N ALA A 113 -2.51 14.65 -1.33
CA ALA A 113 -1.41 15.57 -1.08
C ALA A 113 -0.06 15.07 -1.61
N ARG A 114 0.10 13.75 -1.78
CA ARG A 114 1.30 13.10 -2.34
C ARG A 114 1.19 12.81 -3.85
N GLY A 115 0.12 13.30 -4.49
CA GLY A 115 -0.11 13.16 -5.92
C GLY A 115 -0.82 11.88 -6.33
N GLY A 116 -1.41 11.14 -5.39
CA GLY A 116 -2.27 9.98 -5.69
C GLY A 116 -3.73 10.39 -5.87
N GLN A 117 -4.49 9.57 -6.58
CA GLN A 117 -5.93 9.72 -6.82
C GLN A 117 -6.64 8.41 -6.48
N VAL A 118 -6.94 8.21 -5.19
CA VAL A 118 -7.71 7.05 -4.75
C VAL A 118 -8.96 7.47 -4.01
N GLN A 119 -9.93 6.57 -4.02
CA GLN A 119 -11.09 6.65 -3.17
C GLN A 119 -10.92 5.65 -2.02
N VAL A 120 -11.07 6.11 -0.79
CA VAL A 120 -11.03 5.27 0.41
C VAL A 120 -12.46 4.83 0.69
N ILE A 121 -12.72 3.53 0.52
CA ILE A 121 -14.00 2.97 0.93
C ILE A 121 -13.94 2.74 2.44
N PRO A 122 -14.82 3.39 3.24
CA PRO A 122 -14.89 3.10 4.66
C PRO A 122 -15.26 1.63 4.86
N PRO A 123 -14.72 0.97 5.90
CA PRO A 123 -15.13 -0.39 6.23
C PRO A 123 -16.64 -0.42 6.36
N ARG A 124 -17.28 -1.35 5.64
CA ARG A 124 -18.72 -1.56 5.75
C ARG A 124 -18.98 -1.92 7.22
N ARG A 125 -19.48 -0.95 8.02
CA ARG A 125 -19.87 -1.19 9.42
C ARG A 125 -20.69 -2.48 9.42
N ALA A 126 -20.26 -3.46 10.22
CA ALA A 126 -21.16 -4.54 10.57
C ALA A 126 -22.47 -3.89 11.06
N PRO A 127 -23.65 -4.29 10.55
CA PRO A 127 -24.89 -3.86 11.17
C PRO A 127 -24.81 -4.24 12.66
N GLN A 128 -25.08 -3.27 13.53
CA GLN A 128 -25.14 -3.48 14.98
C GLN A 128 -26.27 -4.46 15.32
#